data_AF-A0A3N5EN98-F1
#
_entry.id   AF-A0A3N5EN98-F1
#
_cell.length_a   1.000
_cell.length_b   1.000
_cell.length_c   1.000
_cell.angle_alpha   90.00
_cell.angle_beta   90.00
_cell.angle_gamma   90.00
#
_symmetry.space_group_name_H-M   'P 1'
#
loop_
_entity.id
_entity.type
_entity.pdbx_description
1 polymer ?
#
loop_
_entity_poly.entity_id
_entity_poly.type
_entity_poly.pdbx_seq_one_letter_code
_entity_poly.pdbx_strand_id
1 'polypeptide(L)'
;MKTFRHSRSLLWMMLFASFSLDAQTVPREQWGAPLVSVSQKGTVWSIAGQKHTVTVDRVNLGMKVEAAGVDWAMVPSEDSDMVVKSSGIQFFLRLADAGTIEFKPYDTGYKTGVKLRLERFRHDGKELDLALSLTICLEGKDEDLVCDVAAIEHEASVRQLDWPKALDAREVEYTVLSNGRGNLIPRNWPQAYDPINHGGTDKSFVESNLIECWSMSWWGFKKGNAALAVFVETPDDAAYKFSHPAGGPTVVGPRWRASLGKLGYLRSVRMCFMPEGNYVTMAKRYRRHAIDIGQFVSLKEKIARNPLVADLIGTPHLRQSIKRNYKPGSFRYDTADP
;
A
#
# COMPACT_ATOMS: atom_id res chain seq x y z
N MET A 1 -21.87 -60.24 74.44
CA MET A 1 -20.51 -60.46 74.98
C MET A 1 -19.50 -60.02 73.91
N LYS A 2 -18.73 -58.95 74.21
CA LYS A 2 -17.50 -58.49 73.51
C LYS A 2 -17.66 -58.02 72.04
N THR A 3 -17.09 -56.93 71.52
CA THR A 3 -16.45 -55.69 72.00
C THR A 3 -16.13 -54.88 70.73
N PHE A 4 -16.23 -53.55 70.82
CA PHE A 4 -15.81 -52.56 69.81
C PHE A 4 -14.37 -52.76 69.30
N ARG A 5 -14.12 -52.42 68.03
CA ARG A 5 -12.80 -51.93 67.57
C ARG A 5 -12.96 -50.85 66.51
N HIS A 6 -12.59 -49.62 66.87
CA HIS A 6 -12.50 -48.47 65.98
C HIS A 6 -11.35 -48.63 64.98
N SER A 7 -11.64 -48.41 63.70
CA SER A 7 -10.63 -48.18 62.65
C SER A 7 -10.39 -46.67 62.53
N ARG A 8 -9.15 -46.24 62.74
CA ARG A 8 -8.71 -44.85 62.52
C ARG A 8 -8.27 -44.71 61.07
N SER A 9 -9.03 -43.99 60.25
CA SER A 9 -8.57 -43.53 58.93
C SER A 9 -7.57 -42.38 59.10
N LEU A 10 -6.33 -42.58 58.67
CA LEU A 10 -5.36 -41.50 58.48
C LEU A 10 -5.71 -40.74 57.20
N LEU A 11 -6.03 -39.45 57.34
CA LEU A 11 -6.20 -38.51 56.23
C LEU A 11 -4.81 -38.02 55.80
N TRP A 12 -4.32 -38.44 54.64
CA TRP A 12 -3.12 -37.87 54.02
C TRP A 12 -3.49 -36.59 53.28
N MET A 13 -3.10 -35.45 53.83
CA MET A 13 -3.27 -34.14 53.19
C MET A 13 -2.11 -33.95 52.20
N MET A 14 -2.37 -34.20 50.90
CA MET A 14 -1.42 -33.86 49.84
C MET A 14 -1.40 -32.34 49.68
N LEU A 15 -0.31 -31.70 50.12
CA LEU A 15 0.04 -30.35 49.73
C LEU A 15 0.33 -30.32 48.23
N PHE A 16 -0.59 -29.80 47.43
CA PHE A 16 -0.32 -29.38 46.07
C PHE A 16 0.53 -28.11 46.13
N ALA A 17 1.84 -28.25 45.95
CA ALA A 17 2.70 -27.13 45.64
C ALA A 17 2.31 -26.60 44.25
N SER A 18 1.69 -25.42 44.21
CA SER A 18 1.43 -24.67 42.98
C SER A 18 2.78 -24.25 42.40
N PHE A 19 3.39 -25.09 41.57
CA PHE A 19 4.43 -24.65 40.66
C PHE A 19 3.76 -23.77 39.61
N SER A 20 3.90 -22.44 39.77
CA SER A 20 3.71 -21.52 38.66
C SER A 20 4.67 -21.95 37.56
N LEU A 21 4.13 -22.56 36.50
CA LEU A 21 4.82 -22.63 35.22
C LEU A 21 4.98 -21.17 34.78
N ASP A 22 6.14 -20.58 35.06
CA ASP A 22 6.64 -19.45 34.28
C ASP A 22 6.78 -19.99 32.86
N ALA A 23 5.72 -19.84 32.07
CA ALA A 23 5.78 -20.00 30.64
C ALA A 23 6.83 -18.99 30.18
N GLN A 24 8.01 -19.49 29.84
CA GLN A 24 9.14 -18.69 29.38
C GLN A 24 8.64 -17.90 28.17
N THR A 25 8.30 -16.63 28.37
CA THR A 25 7.76 -15.77 27.30
C THR A 25 8.92 -15.51 26.36
N VAL A 26 8.94 -16.23 25.24
CA VAL A 26 9.88 -16.03 24.15
C VAL A 26 9.82 -14.55 23.75
N PRO A 27 10.95 -13.81 23.82
CA PRO A 27 10.99 -12.39 23.45
C PRO A 27 10.40 -12.17 22.07
N ARG A 28 9.68 -11.05 21.88
CA ARG A 28 8.92 -10.72 20.66
C ARG A 28 9.71 -10.91 19.36
N GLU A 29 10.99 -10.56 19.40
CA GLU A 29 11.94 -10.71 18.29
C GLU A 29 12.12 -12.15 17.83
N GLN A 30 12.12 -13.11 18.77
CA GLN A 30 12.43 -14.51 18.49
C GLN A 30 11.32 -15.24 17.72
N TRP A 31 10.12 -14.67 17.66
CA TRP A 31 9.03 -15.15 16.80
C TRP A 31 8.67 -14.16 15.67
N GLY A 32 9.57 -13.20 15.39
CA GLY A 32 9.51 -12.35 14.21
C GLY A 32 8.69 -11.06 14.35
N ALA A 33 8.20 -10.75 15.56
CA ALA A 33 7.45 -9.53 15.81
C ALA A 33 8.38 -8.30 15.81
N PRO A 34 8.03 -7.21 15.11
CA PRO A 34 8.88 -6.02 15.06
C PRO A 34 8.92 -5.33 16.43
N LEU A 35 10.12 -4.92 16.87
CA LEU A 35 10.32 -4.13 18.08
C LEU A 35 9.93 -2.68 17.84
N VAL A 36 8.66 -2.41 17.98
CA VAL A 36 8.08 -1.10 17.70
C VAL A 36 7.33 -0.61 18.93
N SER A 37 7.59 0.62 19.30
CA SER A 37 6.87 1.33 20.36
C SER A 37 5.93 2.36 19.75
N VAL A 38 4.76 2.52 20.36
CA VAL A 38 3.75 3.49 19.95
C VAL A 38 3.52 4.46 21.08
N SER A 39 3.64 5.74 20.81
CA SER A 39 3.45 6.80 21.80
C SER A 39 2.69 7.98 21.20
N GLN A 40 2.08 8.79 22.05
CA GLN A 40 1.36 9.99 21.64
C GLN A 40 1.86 11.19 22.44
N LYS A 41 2.16 12.30 21.74
CA LYS A 41 2.47 13.59 22.35
C LYS A 41 1.62 14.67 21.69
N GLY A 42 0.63 15.18 22.43
CA GLY A 42 -0.34 16.13 21.88
C GLY A 42 -1.13 15.52 20.72
N THR A 43 -1.04 16.14 19.53
CA THR A 43 -1.71 15.67 18.30
C THR A 43 -0.91 14.61 17.55
N VAL A 44 0.37 14.45 17.84
CA VAL A 44 1.27 13.58 17.08
C VAL A 44 1.34 12.20 17.71
N TRP A 45 1.10 11.18 16.89
CA TRP A 45 1.38 9.78 17.18
C TRP A 45 2.74 9.42 16.59
N SER A 46 3.57 8.74 17.38
CA SER A 46 4.88 8.24 16.96
C SER A 46 4.90 6.71 17.03
N ILE A 47 5.38 6.09 15.96
CA ILE A 47 5.61 4.66 15.80
C ILE A 47 7.11 4.50 15.60
N ALA A 48 7.82 4.15 16.65
CA ALA A 48 9.28 4.08 16.65
C ALA A 48 9.73 2.62 16.64
N GLY A 49 10.29 2.19 15.50
CA GLY A 49 11.06 0.96 15.38
C GLY A 49 12.53 1.18 15.72
N GLN A 50 13.37 0.19 15.43
CA GLN A 50 14.81 0.25 15.57
C GLN A 50 15.50 0.97 14.41
N LYS A 51 14.92 0.91 13.21
CA LYS A 51 15.46 1.51 11.99
C LYS A 51 14.71 2.77 11.60
N HIS A 52 13.40 2.80 11.80
CA HIS A 52 12.52 3.83 11.26
C HIS A 52 11.60 4.39 12.32
N THR A 53 11.32 5.69 12.25
CA THR A 53 10.31 6.35 13.08
C THR A 53 9.27 6.99 12.18
N VAL A 54 7.99 6.64 12.38
CA VAL A 54 6.86 7.22 11.66
C VAL A 54 6.10 8.11 12.62
N THR A 55 5.84 9.35 12.20
CA THR A 55 4.99 10.29 12.95
C THR A 55 3.78 10.66 12.11
N VAL A 56 2.61 10.72 12.75
CA VAL A 56 1.33 11.06 12.12
C VAL A 56 0.63 12.10 12.98
N ASP A 57 0.24 13.23 12.40
CA ASP A 57 -0.58 14.22 13.10
C ASP A 57 -2.06 13.87 12.98
N ARG A 58 -2.76 13.73 14.11
CA ARG A 58 -4.17 13.34 14.13
C ARG A 58 -5.15 14.39 13.61
N VAL A 59 -4.72 15.64 13.48
CA VAL A 59 -5.56 16.78 13.05
C VAL A 59 -5.59 16.87 11.54
N ASN A 60 -4.43 16.78 10.88
CA ASN A 60 -4.35 16.93 9.42
C ASN A 60 -3.98 15.65 8.68
N LEU A 61 -3.71 14.55 9.39
CA LEU A 61 -3.30 13.24 8.87
C LEU A 61 -2.02 13.27 8.02
N GLY A 62 -1.22 14.34 8.13
CA GLY A 62 0.11 14.41 7.56
C GLY A 62 1.02 13.41 8.25
N MET A 63 1.91 12.80 7.47
CA MET A 63 2.79 11.74 7.94
C MET A 63 4.24 12.06 7.57
N LYS A 64 5.16 11.80 8.50
CA LYS A 64 6.60 11.91 8.28
C LYS A 64 7.26 10.60 8.69
N VAL A 65 8.18 10.11 7.87
CA VAL A 65 8.99 8.93 8.14
C VAL A 65 10.45 9.31 8.17
N GLU A 66 11.09 9.12 9.32
CA GLU A 66 12.53 9.22 9.50
C GLU A 66 13.12 7.85 9.21
N ALA A 67 13.70 7.69 8.01
CA ALA A 67 14.20 6.41 7.54
C ALA A 67 15.39 6.62 6.62
N ALA A 68 16.36 5.69 6.66
CA ALA A 68 17.53 5.76 5.77
C ALA A 68 18.34 7.07 5.92
N GLY A 69 18.33 7.69 7.11
CA GLY A 69 19.05 8.92 7.41
C GLY A 69 18.44 10.19 6.79
N VAL A 70 17.23 10.11 6.23
CA VAL A 70 16.51 11.25 5.65
C VAL A 70 15.04 11.25 6.08
N ASP A 71 14.40 12.40 5.90
CA ASP A 71 12.98 12.57 6.16
C ASP A 71 12.14 12.39 4.88
N TRP A 72 11.15 11.51 4.95
CA TRP A 72 10.14 11.30 3.92
C TRP A 72 8.81 11.85 4.43
N ALA A 73 8.36 12.98 3.89
CA ALA A 73 7.11 13.62 4.30
C ALA A 73 6.01 13.34 3.28
N MET A 74 4.86 12.86 3.73
CA MET A 74 3.64 12.76 2.95
C MET A 74 2.79 13.99 3.26
N VAL A 75 2.22 14.59 2.21
CA VAL A 75 1.42 15.81 2.38
C VAL A 75 0.18 15.55 3.26
N PRO A 76 -0.34 16.56 3.97
CA PRO A 76 -1.57 16.40 4.76
C PRO A 76 -2.81 16.07 3.91
N SER A 77 -3.89 15.70 4.61
CA SER A 77 -5.24 15.53 4.05
C SER A 77 -5.73 16.79 3.36
N GLU A 78 -6.29 16.64 2.15
CA GLU A 78 -6.79 17.72 1.29
C GLU A 78 -8.25 17.49 0.90
N ASP A 79 -8.92 18.54 0.39
CA ASP A 79 -10.37 18.53 0.11
C ASP A 79 -10.82 17.44 -0.87
N SER A 80 -9.89 16.91 -1.66
CA SER A 80 -10.11 15.88 -2.69
C SER A 80 -9.56 14.50 -2.33
N ASP A 81 -9.35 14.20 -1.04
CA ASP A 81 -8.85 12.89 -0.61
C ASP A 81 -9.74 11.73 -1.05
N MET A 82 -11.06 11.92 -1.04
CA MET A 82 -12.02 10.85 -1.34
C MET A 82 -13.14 11.36 -2.24
N VAL A 83 -13.54 10.56 -3.21
CA VAL A 83 -14.80 10.75 -3.94
C VAL A 83 -15.83 9.77 -3.37
N VAL A 84 -16.95 10.28 -2.89
CA VAL A 84 -18.05 9.49 -2.34
C VAL A 84 -19.29 9.63 -3.21
N LYS A 85 -20.04 8.54 -3.36
CA LYS A 85 -21.37 8.54 -3.94
C LYS A 85 -22.41 8.26 -2.86
N SER A 86 -23.39 9.13 -2.69
CA SER A 86 -24.57 8.94 -1.85
C SER A 86 -25.81 9.54 -2.54
N SER A 87 -26.98 8.92 -2.39
CA SER A 87 -28.22 9.35 -3.05
C SER A 87 -28.08 9.64 -4.57
N GLY A 88 -27.22 8.88 -5.26
CA GLY A 88 -26.97 9.03 -6.70
C GLY A 88 -25.97 10.13 -7.09
N ILE A 89 -25.58 11.02 -6.18
CA ILE A 89 -24.69 12.16 -6.42
C ILE A 89 -23.27 11.80 -5.98
N GLN A 90 -22.26 12.31 -6.70
CA GLN A 90 -20.85 12.20 -6.30
C GLN A 90 -20.32 13.55 -5.82
N PHE A 91 -19.52 13.53 -4.75
CA PHE A 91 -18.88 14.71 -4.17
C PHE A 91 -17.55 14.33 -3.52
N PHE A 92 -16.70 15.34 -3.34
CA PHE A 92 -15.42 15.17 -2.65
C PHE A 92 -15.58 15.26 -1.15
N LEU A 93 -14.78 14.50 -0.42
CA LEU A 93 -14.60 14.61 1.02
C LEU A 93 -13.12 14.58 1.38
N ARG A 94 -12.79 15.34 2.41
CA ARG A 94 -11.49 15.35 3.07
C ARG A 94 -11.47 14.34 4.23
N LEU A 95 -10.38 13.59 4.38
CA LEU A 95 -10.26 12.61 5.47
C LEU A 95 -10.20 13.28 6.86
N ALA A 96 -9.46 14.39 6.97
CA ALA A 96 -9.33 15.15 8.21
C ALA A 96 -10.63 15.82 8.70
N ASP A 97 -11.65 15.92 7.85
CA ASP A 97 -12.94 16.53 8.19
C ASP A 97 -13.96 15.48 8.71
N ALA A 98 -13.53 14.24 8.92
CA ALA A 98 -14.35 13.23 9.60
C ALA A 98 -14.78 13.75 10.98
N GLY A 99 -16.08 13.67 11.29
CA GLY A 99 -16.62 14.13 12.57
C GLY A 99 -16.07 13.36 13.78
N THR A 100 -15.46 12.20 13.58
CA THR A 100 -14.68 11.49 14.58
C THR A 100 -13.45 10.83 13.96
N ILE A 101 -12.29 11.07 14.54
CA ILE A 101 -11.02 10.43 14.18
C ILE A 101 -10.42 9.82 15.45
N GLU A 102 -10.57 8.51 15.59
CA GLU A 102 -10.05 7.74 16.72
C GLU A 102 -8.74 7.06 16.33
N PHE A 103 -7.67 7.31 17.11
CA PHE A 103 -6.40 6.59 17.01
C PHE A 103 -6.27 5.62 18.17
N LYS A 104 -5.81 4.42 17.89
CA LYS A 104 -5.46 3.40 18.90
C LYS A 104 -4.13 2.76 18.55
N PRO A 105 -3.30 2.39 19.54
CA PRO A 105 -2.20 1.45 19.31
C PRO A 105 -2.74 0.18 18.67
N TYR A 106 -1.99 -0.35 17.72
CA TYR A 106 -2.35 -1.54 16.98
C TYR A 106 -1.15 -2.47 16.90
N ASP A 107 -1.36 -3.69 17.38
CA ASP A 107 -0.33 -4.71 17.46
C ASP A 107 -0.97 -6.06 17.15
N THR A 108 -0.43 -6.72 16.14
CA THR A 108 -0.93 -8.00 15.62
C THR A 108 0.05 -9.15 15.84
N GLY A 109 1.21 -8.88 16.46
CA GLY A 109 2.33 -9.81 16.49
C GLY A 109 3.18 -9.82 15.22
N TYR A 110 2.63 -9.52 14.03
CA TYR A 110 3.42 -9.47 12.78
C TYR A 110 3.71 -8.05 12.29
N LYS A 111 2.82 -7.09 12.59
CA LYS A 111 3.03 -5.65 12.40
C LYS A 111 2.53 -4.85 13.60
N THR A 112 3.15 -3.70 13.82
CA THR A 112 2.87 -2.84 14.98
C THR A 112 2.84 -1.36 14.55
N GLY A 113 1.90 -0.60 15.08
CA GLY A 113 1.73 0.82 14.80
C GLY A 113 0.41 1.36 15.33
N VAL A 114 -0.32 2.10 14.50
CA VAL A 114 -1.61 2.68 14.88
C VAL A 114 -2.73 2.20 13.96
N LYS A 115 -3.92 2.09 14.54
CA LYS A 115 -5.19 1.94 13.83
C LYS A 115 -6.00 3.21 13.97
N LEU A 116 -6.52 3.71 12.86
CA LEU A 116 -7.39 4.87 12.80
C LEU A 116 -8.79 4.42 12.41
N ARG A 117 -9.80 5.01 13.04
CA ARG A 117 -11.20 4.91 12.63
C ARG A 117 -11.72 6.31 12.34
N LEU A 118 -12.11 6.55 11.08
CA LEU A 118 -12.69 7.82 10.63
C LEU A 118 -14.17 7.62 10.36
N GLU A 119 -15.01 8.39 11.03
CA GLU A 119 -16.47 8.26 10.98
C GLU A 119 -17.15 9.62 10.96
N ARG A 120 -18.48 9.58 10.79
CA ARG A 120 -19.35 10.75 10.88
C ARG A 120 -18.99 11.81 9.85
N PHE A 121 -18.60 11.36 8.65
CA PHE A 121 -18.45 12.23 7.49
C PHE A 121 -19.76 12.94 7.21
N ARG A 122 -19.69 14.18 6.74
CA ARG A 122 -20.87 15.00 6.46
C ARG A 122 -20.81 15.60 5.06
N HIS A 123 -21.97 15.70 4.43
CA HIS A 123 -22.17 16.46 3.21
C HIS A 123 -23.50 17.21 3.32
N ASP A 124 -23.49 18.51 3.01
CA ASP A 124 -24.65 19.41 3.16
C ASP A 124 -25.36 19.30 4.53
N GLY A 125 -24.57 19.22 5.60
CA GLY A 125 -25.05 19.12 6.98
C GLY A 125 -25.60 17.75 7.40
N LYS A 126 -25.73 16.80 6.47
CA LYS A 126 -26.18 15.43 6.74
C LYS A 126 -25.00 14.51 7.01
N GLU A 127 -25.13 13.66 8.01
CA GLU A 127 -24.15 12.61 8.33
C GLU A 127 -24.32 11.43 7.37
N LEU A 128 -23.21 10.90 6.89
CA LEU A 128 -23.15 9.77 5.96
C LEU A 128 -22.93 8.47 6.73
N ASP A 129 -23.55 7.39 6.27
CA ASP A 129 -23.38 6.02 6.76
C ASP A 129 -22.10 5.35 6.21
N LEU A 130 -20.98 6.06 6.38
CA LEU A 130 -19.65 5.70 5.91
C LEU A 130 -18.63 5.78 7.03
N ALA A 131 -17.79 4.76 7.13
CA ALA A 131 -16.60 4.78 7.98
C ALA A 131 -15.38 4.21 7.25
N LEU A 132 -14.19 4.68 7.59
CA LEU A 132 -12.92 4.13 7.13
C LEU A 132 -12.15 3.56 8.32
N SER A 133 -11.57 2.38 8.15
CA SER A 133 -10.59 1.80 9.06
C SER A 133 -9.23 1.78 8.37
N LEU A 134 -8.29 2.56 8.91
CA LEU A 134 -6.92 2.65 8.40
C LEU A 134 -5.95 2.00 9.38
N THR A 135 -4.84 1.46 8.88
CA THR A 135 -3.69 1.09 9.70
C THR A 135 -2.42 1.66 9.11
N ILE A 136 -1.54 2.15 9.98
CA ILE A 136 -0.20 2.64 9.64
C ILE A 136 0.76 1.90 10.56
N CYS A 137 1.54 0.98 10.01
CA CYS A 137 2.32 0.03 10.80
C CYS A 137 3.70 -0.22 10.20
N LEU A 138 4.66 -0.56 11.06
CA LEU A 138 5.95 -1.12 10.64
C LEU A 138 5.84 -2.65 10.68
N GLU A 139 6.32 -3.29 9.62
CA GLU A 139 6.23 -4.74 9.43
C GLU A 139 7.58 -5.37 9.07
N GLY A 140 7.84 -6.54 9.66
CA GLY A 140 9.01 -7.36 9.35
C GLY A 140 10.34 -6.76 9.81
N LYS A 141 11.43 -7.50 9.52
CA LYS A 141 12.79 -7.15 9.95
C LYS A 141 13.33 -5.85 9.34
N ASP A 142 12.80 -5.45 8.19
CA ASP A 142 13.22 -4.26 7.47
C ASP A 142 12.38 -3.03 7.87
N GLU A 143 11.40 -3.23 8.77
CA GLU A 143 10.47 -2.19 9.22
C GLU A 143 9.80 -1.47 8.06
N ASP A 144 9.37 -2.22 7.04
CA ASP A 144 8.64 -1.63 5.94
C ASP A 144 7.36 -0.97 6.49
N LEU A 145 7.06 0.25 6.03
CA LEU A 145 5.84 0.93 6.41
C LEU A 145 4.68 0.40 5.56
N VAL A 146 3.73 -0.27 6.19
CA VAL A 146 2.53 -0.81 5.58
C VAL A 146 1.34 0.06 5.98
N CYS A 147 0.63 0.55 4.96
CA CYS A 147 -0.56 1.36 5.11
C CYS A 147 -1.75 0.61 4.50
N ASP A 148 -2.74 0.28 5.32
CA ASP A 148 -3.94 -0.42 4.85
C ASP A 148 -5.21 0.42 5.07
N VAL A 149 -6.19 0.25 4.19
CA VAL A 149 -7.51 0.85 4.32
C VAL A 149 -8.62 -0.13 3.94
N ALA A 150 -9.66 -0.16 4.78
CA ALA A 150 -10.95 -0.75 4.45
C ALA A 150 -12.06 0.27 4.71
N ALA A 151 -13.11 0.22 3.89
CA ALA A 151 -14.30 1.04 4.06
C ALA A 151 -15.47 0.20 4.59
N ILE A 152 -16.28 0.80 5.44
CA ILE A 152 -17.56 0.26 5.92
C ILE A 152 -18.63 1.13 5.24
N GLU A 153 -19.27 0.56 4.21
CA GLU A 153 -20.08 1.29 3.24
C GLU A 153 -21.53 0.79 3.20
N HIS A 154 -22.46 1.72 3.32
CA HIS A 154 -23.90 1.48 3.23
C HIS A 154 -24.50 2.24 2.03
N GLU A 155 -25.34 3.26 2.24
CA GLU A 155 -25.84 4.13 1.16
C GLU A 155 -24.70 4.94 0.56
N ALA A 156 -23.88 5.56 1.41
CA ALA A 156 -22.64 6.21 1.03
C ALA A 156 -21.57 5.16 0.67
N SER A 157 -20.99 5.32 -0.51
CA SER A 157 -19.97 4.43 -1.06
C SER A 157 -18.77 5.21 -1.57
N VAL A 158 -17.57 4.72 -1.28
CA VAL A 158 -16.30 5.28 -1.74
C VAL A 158 -16.12 4.89 -3.20
N ARG A 159 -15.92 5.89 -4.07
CA ARG A 159 -15.65 5.72 -5.49
C ARG A 159 -14.17 5.84 -5.83
N GLN A 160 -13.49 6.70 -5.08
CA GLN A 160 -12.06 6.91 -5.18
C GLN A 160 -11.51 7.31 -3.81
N LEU A 161 -10.31 6.86 -3.48
CA LEU A 161 -9.59 7.25 -2.27
C LEU A 161 -8.10 7.43 -2.56
N ASP A 162 -7.58 8.64 -2.33
CA ASP A 162 -6.18 9.01 -2.51
C ASP A 162 -5.47 8.95 -1.14
N TRP A 163 -5.11 7.74 -0.69
CA TRP A 163 -4.47 7.51 0.61
C TRP A 163 -3.55 6.28 0.61
N PRO A 164 -2.40 6.25 1.31
CA PRO A 164 -1.74 7.37 1.95
C PRO A 164 -1.39 8.47 0.94
N LYS A 165 -1.21 9.69 1.42
CA LYS A 165 -0.93 10.84 0.56
C LYS A 165 0.42 10.71 -0.13
N ALA A 166 0.54 11.37 -1.28
CA ALA A 166 1.79 11.43 -2.02
C ALA A 166 2.93 12.05 -1.19
N LEU A 167 4.15 11.62 -1.49
CA LEU A 167 5.36 12.20 -0.93
C LEU A 167 5.49 13.67 -1.38
N ASP A 168 5.94 14.53 -0.48
CA ASP A 168 6.48 15.83 -0.82
C ASP A 168 7.77 15.66 -1.62
N ALA A 169 7.65 15.88 -2.93
CA ALA A 169 8.71 15.59 -3.89
C ALA A 169 9.75 16.71 -4.02
N ARG A 170 9.70 17.78 -3.20
CA ARG A 170 10.62 18.93 -3.33
C ARG A 170 12.09 18.55 -3.25
N GLU A 171 12.43 17.59 -2.41
CA GLU A 171 13.79 17.11 -2.19
C GLU A 171 14.12 15.78 -2.88
N VAL A 172 13.18 15.24 -3.67
CA VAL A 172 13.42 14.03 -4.48
C VAL A 172 14.28 14.40 -5.67
N GLU A 173 15.35 13.66 -5.95
CA GLU A 173 16.23 13.86 -7.09
C GLU A 173 15.63 13.34 -8.40
N TYR A 174 15.07 12.12 -8.34
CA TYR A 174 14.33 11.52 -9.45
C TYR A 174 13.29 10.51 -8.96
N THR A 175 12.28 10.31 -9.80
CA THR A 175 11.22 9.30 -9.60
C THR A 175 11.40 8.16 -10.60
N VAL A 176 11.27 6.93 -10.12
CA VAL A 176 11.30 5.70 -10.91
C VAL A 176 9.85 5.26 -11.14
N LEU A 177 9.47 5.09 -12.40
CA LEU A 177 8.17 4.56 -12.80
C LEU A 177 8.34 3.23 -13.51
N SER A 178 7.38 2.32 -13.32
CA SER A 178 7.32 1.00 -13.93
C SER A 178 6.49 0.95 -15.22
N ASN A 179 6.09 2.10 -15.77
CA ASN A 179 5.31 2.17 -17.00
C ASN A 179 6.14 1.73 -18.22
N GLY A 180 5.54 0.94 -19.11
CA GLY A 180 6.23 0.34 -20.25
C GLY A 180 7.42 -0.52 -19.83
N ARG A 181 8.64 -0.12 -20.22
CA ARG A 181 9.89 -0.81 -19.83
C ARG A 181 10.56 -0.20 -18.59
N GLY A 182 9.96 0.84 -18.02
CA GLY A 182 10.49 1.62 -16.91
C GLY A 182 11.01 2.99 -17.35
N ASN A 183 10.77 4.01 -16.53
CA ASN A 183 11.20 5.38 -16.76
C ASN A 183 11.85 5.97 -15.50
N LEU A 184 12.84 6.84 -15.73
CA LEU A 184 13.48 7.65 -14.71
C LEU A 184 13.20 9.11 -15.03
N ILE A 185 12.53 9.81 -14.12
CA ILE A 185 12.14 11.21 -14.32
C ILE A 185 12.91 12.06 -13.30
N PRO A 186 13.96 12.79 -13.72
CA PRO A 186 14.61 13.78 -12.89
C PRO A 186 13.61 14.82 -12.38
N ARG A 187 13.80 15.29 -11.15
CA ARG A 187 12.95 16.30 -10.51
C ARG A 187 12.74 17.52 -11.40
N ASN A 188 13.79 17.97 -12.07
CA ASN A 188 13.82 19.18 -12.90
C ASN A 188 13.72 18.88 -14.39
N TRP A 189 13.12 17.76 -14.78
CA TRP A 189 12.95 17.43 -16.20
C TRP A 189 12.15 18.55 -16.90
N PRO A 190 12.65 19.10 -18.03
CA PRO A 190 12.17 20.37 -18.56
C PRO A 190 10.80 20.30 -19.22
N GLN A 191 10.35 19.11 -19.59
CA GLN A 191 9.05 18.91 -20.24
C GLN A 191 8.04 18.36 -19.24
N ALA A 192 6.77 18.69 -19.42
CA ALA A 192 5.73 17.94 -18.74
C ALA A 192 5.85 16.45 -19.14
N TYR A 193 5.61 15.56 -18.19
CA TYR A 193 5.62 14.14 -18.44
C TYR A 193 4.25 13.59 -18.05
N ASP A 194 3.69 12.75 -18.91
CA ASP A 194 2.49 11.97 -18.63
C ASP A 194 2.81 10.52 -19.01
N PRO A 195 2.59 9.54 -18.12
CA PRO A 195 2.83 8.13 -18.40
C PRO A 195 2.08 7.61 -19.63
N ILE A 196 0.94 8.21 -20.00
CA ILE A 196 0.27 8.01 -21.29
C ILE A 196 -0.27 9.35 -21.83
N ASN A 197 -0.05 9.60 -23.11
CA ASN A 197 -0.52 10.81 -23.76
C ASN A 197 -1.94 10.65 -24.34
N HIS A 198 -2.98 10.78 -23.50
CA HIS A 198 -4.38 10.84 -23.95
C HIS A 198 -5.10 11.99 -23.26
N GLY A 199 -5.56 12.98 -24.05
CA GLY A 199 -6.13 14.25 -23.58
C GLY A 199 -7.21 14.10 -22.50
N GLY A 200 -7.02 14.83 -21.40
CA GLY A 200 -7.88 14.94 -20.23
C GLY A 200 -7.24 15.90 -19.20
N THR A 201 -8.00 16.42 -18.24
CA THR A 201 -7.49 17.35 -17.20
C THR A 201 -6.85 16.63 -16.02
N ASP A 202 -7.41 15.50 -15.57
CA ASP A 202 -6.73 14.50 -14.72
C ASP A 202 -6.51 13.23 -15.56
N LYS A 203 -5.27 13.03 -16.00
CA LYS A 203 -4.91 11.91 -16.88
C LYS A 203 -4.77 10.59 -16.14
N SER A 204 -4.60 10.63 -14.81
CA SER A 204 -4.32 9.44 -14.00
C SER A 204 -5.47 8.42 -13.94
N PHE A 205 -6.71 8.89 -14.10
CA PHE A 205 -7.92 8.05 -14.14
C PHE A 205 -7.92 7.05 -15.30
N VAL A 206 -7.45 7.47 -16.49
CA VAL A 206 -7.39 6.61 -17.69
C VAL A 206 -6.16 5.71 -17.63
N GLU A 207 -5.05 6.24 -17.10
CA GLU A 207 -3.73 5.60 -17.20
C GLU A 207 -3.55 4.33 -16.37
N SER A 208 -4.20 4.27 -15.21
CA SER A 208 -4.14 3.12 -14.30
C SER A 208 -4.83 1.85 -14.81
N ASN A 209 -5.68 1.95 -15.84
CA ASN A 209 -6.47 0.83 -16.36
C ASN A 209 -5.81 0.06 -17.50
N LEU A 210 -4.63 0.50 -17.95
CA LEU A 210 -3.97 -0.06 -19.12
C LEU A 210 -2.79 -0.92 -18.68
N ILE A 211 -2.77 -2.17 -19.16
CA ILE A 211 -1.72 -3.17 -18.93
C ILE A 211 -0.31 -2.62 -19.25
N GLU A 212 -0.21 -1.63 -20.15
CA GLU A 212 1.07 -1.05 -20.58
C GLU A 212 1.66 -0.03 -19.59
N CYS A 213 0.89 0.40 -18.58
CA CYS A 213 1.19 1.61 -17.81
C CYS A 213 1.66 1.28 -16.38
N TRP A 214 1.33 0.08 -15.93
CA TRP A 214 2.01 -0.60 -14.82
C TRP A 214 2.44 -1.98 -15.28
N SER A 215 3.68 -2.09 -15.77
CA SER A 215 4.27 -3.41 -16.01
C SER A 215 4.59 -4.12 -14.68
N MET A 216 4.66 -3.38 -13.59
CA MET A 216 4.85 -3.86 -12.22
C MET A 216 4.16 -2.91 -11.23
N SER A 217 3.59 -3.45 -10.17
CA SER A 217 2.80 -2.71 -9.16
C SER A 217 3.68 -1.95 -8.15
N TRP A 218 4.60 -1.10 -8.63
CA TRP A 218 5.42 -0.24 -7.79
C TRP A 218 5.98 0.99 -8.50
N TRP A 219 6.38 1.99 -7.72
CA TRP A 219 7.22 3.11 -8.15
C TRP A 219 8.25 3.44 -7.07
N GLY A 220 9.18 4.36 -7.31
CA GLY A 220 10.19 4.71 -6.32
C GLY A 220 10.75 6.12 -6.44
N PHE A 221 11.49 6.53 -5.41
CA PHE A 221 12.05 7.87 -5.26
C PHE A 221 13.49 7.78 -4.78
N LYS A 222 14.35 8.63 -5.36
CA LYS A 222 15.75 8.81 -4.91
C LYS A 222 15.89 10.16 -4.23
N LYS A 223 16.53 10.20 -3.05
CA LYS A 223 16.80 11.42 -2.28
C LYS A 223 18.14 11.28 -1.54
N GLY A 224 19.17 12.04 -1.92
CA GLY A 224 20.52 11.81 -1.39
C GLY A 224 20.94 10.36 -1.63
N ASN A 225 21.67 9.71 -0.74
CA ASN A 225 21.97 8.27 -0.92
C ASN A 225 20.73 7.37 -0.76
N ALA A 226 19.68 7.86 -0.10
CA ALA A 226 18.52 7.07 0.26
C ALA A 226 17.57 6.83 -0.92
N ALA A 227 16.93 5.67 -0.88
CA ALA A 227 15.94 5.24 -1.85
C ALA A 227 14.65 4.77 -1.15
N LEU A 228 13.51 5.08 -1.74
CA LEU A 228 12.19 4.62 -1.32
C LEU A 228 11.55 3.87 -2.49
N ALA A 229 11.03 2.68 -2.24
CA ALA A 229 10.16 1.99 -3.19
C ALA A 229 8.77 1.80 -2.57
N VAL A 230 7.74 2.12 -3.33
CA VAL A 230 6.33 2.00 -2.92
C VAL A 230 5.70 0.86 -3.71
N PHE A 231 5.34 -0.22 -3.02
CA PHE A 231 4.72 -1.41 -3.58
C PHE A 231 3.21 -1.36 -3.34
N VAL A 232 2.44 -1.53 -4.40
CA VAL A 232 0.99 -1.64 -4.32
C VAL A 232 0.65 -3.12 -4.17
N GLU A 233 0.40 -3.56 -2.93
CA GLU A 233 0.19 -4.98 -2.62
C GLU A 233 -1.17 -5.49 -3.11
N THR A 234 -2.13 -4.57 -3.30
CA THR A 234 -3.48 -4.88 -3.78
C THR A 234 -3.81 -4.12 -5.07
N PRO A 235 -3.23 -4.49 -6.22
CA PRO A 235 -3.25 -3.66 -7.42
C PRO A 235 -4.54 -3.70 -8.24
N ASP A 236 -5.46 -4.65 -8.01
CA ASP A 236 -6.54 -4.95 -8.98
C ASP A 236 -7.52 -3.79 -9.27
N ASP A 237 -7.85 -2.95 -8.27
CA ASP A 237 -8.51 -1.64 -8.50
C ASP A 237 -7.68 -0.47 -7.97
N ALA A 238 -6.36 -0.60 -8.06
CA ALA A 238 -5.46 0.49 -7.75
C ALA A 238 -5.17 1.35 -8.99
N ALA A 239 -4.93 2.61 -8.71
CA ALA A 239 -4.48 3.64 -9.61
C ALA A 239 -3.43 4.48 -8.88
N TYR A 240 -2.98 5.54 -9.53
CA TYR A 240 -2.15 6.55 -8.90
C TYR A 240 -2.75 7.93 -9.14
N LYS A 241 -2.43 8.91 -8.29
CA LYS A 241 -2.52 10.33 -8.62
C LYS A 241 -1.13 10.73 -9.12
N PHE A 242 -1.03 11.35 -10.28
CA PHE A 242 0.27 11.69 -10.90
C PHE A 242 0.26 13.13 -11.42
N SER A 243 1.39 13.82 -11.26
CA SER A 243 1.66 15.11 -11.88
C SER A 243 3.16 15.28 -12.07
N HIS A 244 3.58 15.63 -13.28
CA HIS A 244 4.91 16.17 -13.55
C HIS A 244 4.78 17.35 -14.52
N PRO A 245 4.67 18.59 -14.02
CA PRO A 245 4.67 19.77 -14.88
C PRO A 245 6.06 19.96 -15.52
N ALA A 246 6.15 20.82 -16.53
CA ALA A 246 7.44 21.23 -17.09
C ALA A 246 8.33 21.84 -15.99
N GLY A 247 9.52 21.27 -15.77
CA GLY A 247 10.43 21.64 -14.68
C GLY A 247 10.16 20.89 -13.36
N GLY A 248 9.12 20.07 -13.30
CA GLY A 248 8.69 19.24 -12.17
C GLY A 248 8.29 20.00 -10.91
N PRO A 249 8.33 19.35 -9.72
CA PRO A 249 8.74 17.97 -9.46
C PRO A 249 7.68 16.93 -9.86
N THR A 250 8.06 15.64 -9.88
CA THR A 250 7.11 14.53 -10.01
C THR A 250 6.40 14.27 -8.69
N VAL A 251 5.07 14.36 -8.67
CA VAL A 251 4.22 13.93 -7.56
C VAL A 251 3.49 12.66 -7.97
N VAL A 252 3.65 11.59 -7.18
CA VAL A 252 2.92 10.33 -7.38
C VAL A 252 2.50 9.72 -6.04
N GLY A 253 1.27 9.24 -5.95
CA GLY A 253 0.72 8.57 -4.78
C GLY A 253 -0.38 7.57 -5.15
N PRO A 254 -0.71 6.61 -4.28
CA PRO A 254 -1.75 5.62 -4.56
C PRO A 254 -3.13 6.29 -4.66
N ARG A 255 -3.96 5.73 -5.53
CA ARG A 255 -5.38 6.03 -5.66
C ARG A 255 -6.14 4.72 -5.71
N TRP A 256 -7.06 4.49 -4.79
CA TRP A 256 -7.89 3.29 -4.79
C TRP A 256 -9.20 3.58 -5.48
N ARG A 257 -9.64 2.68 -6.35
CA ARG A 257 -10.92 2.77 -7.04
C ARG A 257 -11.93 1.80 -6.44
N ALA A 258 -13.20 2.12 -6.64
CA ALA A 258 -14.26 1.19 -6.32
C ALA A 258 -14.24 -0.04 -7.24
N SER A 259 -14.36 -1.22 -6.64
CA SER A 259 -14.69 -2.47 -7.32
C SER A 259 -16.20 -2.67 -7.29
N LEU A 260 -16.83 -2.75 -8.46
CA LEU A 260 -18.29 -2.90 -8.61
C LEU A 260 -19.10 -1.86 -7.79
N GLY A 261 -18.51 -0.67 -7.59
CA GLY A 261 -19.16 0.46 -6.94
C GLY A 261 -18.97 0.60 -5.43
N LYS A 262 -18.13 -0.21 -4.80
CA LYS A 262 -17.68 -0.07 -3.41
C LYS A 262 -16.16 -0.19 -3.32
N LEU A 263 -15.51 0.26 -2.25
CA LEU A 263 -14.08 -0.04 -2.04
C LEU A 263 -13.86 -1.55 -1.89
N GLY A 264 -14.80 -2.26 -1.26
CA GLY A 264 -15.03 -3.70 -1.42
C GLY A 264 -14.07 -4.65 -0.69
N TYR A 265 -12.79 -4.34 -0.61
CA TYR A 265 -11.79 -5.15 0.10
C TYR A 265 -10.64 -4.29 0.65
N LEU A 266 -9.77 -4.90 1.47
CA LEU A 266 -8.62 -4.23 2.05
C LEU A 266 -7.68 -3.75 0.95
N ARG A 267 -7.36 -2.45 0.95
CA ARG A 267 -6.32 -1.88 0.08
C ARG A 267 -5.04 -1.72 0.86
N SER A 268 -3.91 -2.10 0.29
CA SER A 268 -2.63 -2.09 0.98
C SER A 268 -1.51 -1.56 0.09
N VAL A 269 -0.68 -0.70 0.68
CA VAL A 269 0.56 -0.22 0.09
C VAL A 269 1.69 -0.40 1.10
N ARG A 270 2.86 -0.82 0.60
CA ARG A 270 4.08 -1.01 1.37
C ARG A 270 5.16 -0.04 0.90
N MET A 271 5.80 0.65 1.84
CA MET A 271 6.90 1.56 1.61
C MET A 271 8.18 0.96 2.17
N CYS A 272 9.12 0.65 1.28
CA CYS A 272 10.41 0.08 1.61
C CYS A 272 11.49 1.16 1.55
N PHE A 273 12.23 1.35 2.63
CA PHE A 273 13.29 2.36 2.71
C PHE A 273 14.68 1.70 2.62
N MET A 274 15.58 2.33 1.87
CA MET A 274 16.93 1.85 1.63
C MET A 274 17.93 2.98 1.96
N PRO A 275 18.86 2.78 2.94
CA PRO A 275 19.89 3.76 3.31
C PRO A 275 20.75 4.22 2.13
N GLU A 276 21.08 3.27 1.27
CA GLU A 276 21.83 3.51 0.04
C GLU A 276 21.15 2.76 -1.11
N GLY A 277 20.80 3.47 -2.17
CA GLY A 277 20.20 2.80 -3.31
C GLY A 277 19.94 3.70 -4.51
N ASN A 278 19.68 3.02 -5.62
CA ASN A 278 19.19 3.61 -6.86
C ASN A 278 18.05 2.73 -7.40
N TYR A 279 17.60 3.02 -8.62
CA TYR A 279 16.54 2.25 -9.28
C TYR A 279 16.82 0.74 -9.40
N VAL A 280 18.10 0.31 -9.47
CA VAL A 280 18.47 -1.12 -9.48
C VAL A 280 18.22 -1.74 -8.11
N THR A 281 18.57 -1.05 -7.03
CA THR A 281 18.29 -1.48 -5.65
C THR A 281 16.79 -1.65 -5.45
N MET A 282 15.99 -0.67 -5.88
CA MET A 282 14.52 -0.72 -5.82
C MET A 282 13.96 -1.91 -6.62
N ALA A 283 14.42 -2.10 -7.87
CA ALA A 283 13.98 -3.21 -8.71
C ALA A 283 14.34 -4.59 -8.12
N LYS A 284 15.52 -4.72 -7.50
CA LYS A 284 15.92 -5.94 -6.78
C LYS A 284 15.07 -6.17 -5.54
N ARG A 285 14.71 -5.12 -4.81
CA ARG A 285 13.79 -5.19 -3.66
C ARG A 285 12.40 -5.66 -4.09
N TYR A 286 11.87 -5.12 -5.18
CA TYR A 286 10.59 -5.57 -5.73
C TYR A 286 10.65 -7.00 -6.28
N ARG A 287 11.75 -7.38 -6.94
CA ARG A 287 11.95 -8.77 -7.38
C ARG A 287 11.89 -9.75 -6.22
N ARG A 288 12.50 -9.42 -5.07
CA ARG A 288 12.41 -10.24 -3.86
C ARG A 288 10.94 -10.39 -3.43
N HIS A 289 10.22 -9.28 -3.34
CA HIS A 289 8.80 -9.28 -3.01
C HIS A 289 7.98 -10.15 -3.98
N ALA A 290 8.16 -10.00 -5.30
CA ALA A 290 7.46 -10.80 -6.32
C ALA A 290 7.75 -12.31 -6.21
N ILE A 291 8.95 -12.70 -5.77
CA ILE A 291 9.28 -14.09 -5.45
C ILE A 291 8.54 -14.54 -4.18
N ASP A 292 8.59 -13.73 -3.12
CA ASP A 292 8.01 -14.06 -1.82
C ASP A 292 6.48 -14.23 -1.89
N ILE A 293 5.79 -13.49 -2.77
CA ILE A 293 4.34 -13.63 -3.03
C ILE A 293 4.00 -14.65 -4.12
N GLY A 294 5.00 -15.38 -4.66
CA GLY A 294 4.77 -16.46 -5.63
C GLY A 294 4.45 -16.03 -7.06
N GLN A 295 4.67 -14.77 -7.44
CA GLN A 295 4.43 -14.29 -8.82
C GLN A 295 5.58 -14.59 -9.78
N PHE A 296 6.79 -14.85 -9.28
CA PHE A 296 7.96 -15.11 -10.12
C PHE A 296 8.12 -16.62 -10.43
N VAL A 297 7.91 -17.00 -11.69
CA VAL A 297 8.27 -18.33 -12.22
C VAL A 297 9.38 -18.17 -13.25
N SER A 298 10.55 -18.73 -12.97
CA SER A 298 11.74 -18.56 -13.80
C SER A 298 11.63 -19.28 -15.14
N LEU A 299 12.43 -18.83 -16.11
CA LEU A 299 12.55 -19.53 -17.40
C LEU A 299 13.11 -20.95 -17.21
N LYS A 300 13.98 -21.17 -16.20
CA LYS A 300 14.51 -22.50 -15.86
C LYS A 300 13.41 -23.47 -15.45
N GLU A 301 12.49 -23.04 -14.59
CA GLU A 301 11.33 -23.85 -14.17
C GLU A 301 10.39 -24.12 -15.35
N LYS A 302 10.17 -23.11 -16.21
CA LYS A 302 9.35 -23.27 -17.42
C LYS A 302 9.97 -24.27 -18.40
N ILE A 303 11.29 -24.24 -18.60
CA ILE A 303 12.02 -25.21 -19.44
C ILE A 303 11.99 -26.62 -18.82
N ALA A 304 12.17 -26.73 -17.51
CA ALA A 304 12.06 -28.02 -16.81
C ALA A 304 10.66 -28.64 -16.99
N ARG A 305 9.61 -27.81 -17.01
CA ARG A 305 8.22 -28.24 -17.28
C ARG A 305 7.96 -28.54 -18.76
N ASN A 306 8.54 -27.76 -19.68
CA ASN A 306 8.39 -27.92 -21.12
C ASN A 306 9.71 -27.59 -21.84
N PRO A 307 10.50 -28.60 -22.25
CA PRO A 307 11.80 -28.38 -22.89
C PRO A 307 11.77 -27.55 -24.17
N LEU A 308 10.66 -27.54 -24.92
CA LEU A 308 10.50 -26.74 -26.15
C LEU A 308 10.60 -25.23 -25.90
N VAL A 309 10.42 -24.78 -24.65
CA VAL A 309 10.63 -23.38 -24.28
C VAL A 309 12.09 -22.95 -24.49
N ALA A 310 13.04 -23.89 -24.43
CA ALA A 310 14.46 -23.60 -24.67
C ALA A 310 14.72 -23.15 -26.11
N ASP A 311 13.94 -23.65 -27.08
CA ASP A 311 14.08 -23.33 -28.51
C ASP A 311 13.71 -21.86 -28.81
N LEU A 312 13.05 -21.17 -27.88
CA LEU A 312 12.76 -19.74 -28.01
C LEU A 312 14.02 -18.87 -27.82
N ILE A 313 15.08 -19.38 -27.19
CA ILE A 313 16.30 -18.62 -26.93
C ILE A 313 17.08 -18.42 -28.24
N GLY A 314 17.27 -17.16 -28.63
CA GLY A 314 17.97 -16.81 -29.87
C GLY A 314 17.11 -16.85 -31.13
N THR A 315 15.83 -17.23 -31.02
CA THR A 315 14.90 -17.29 -32.15
C THR A 315 14.35 -15.91 -32.50
N PRO A 316 14.49 -15.42 -33.75
CA PRO A 316 13.91 -14.15 -34.16
C PRO A 316 12.38 -14.25 -34.25
N HIS A 317 11.68 -13.19 -33.85
CA HIS A 317 10.23 -13.12 -33.93
C HIS A 317 9.80 -12.55 -35.29
N LEU A 318 9.13 -13.35 -36.11
CA LEU A 318 8.49 -12.92 -37.35
C LEU A 318 7.01 -12.64 -37.12
N ARG A 319 6.54 -11.43 -37.43
CA ARG A 319 5.12 -11.05 -37.37
C ARG A 319 4.62 -10.68 -38.77
N GLN A 320 3.71 -11.48 -39.31
CA GLN A 320 2.99 -11.20 -40.55
C GLN A 320 1.48 -11.20 -40.29
N SER A 321 0.72 -10.49 -41.12
CA SER A 321 -0.74 -10.48 -41.07
C SER A 321 -1.32 -11.19 -42.28
N ILE A 322 -2.38 -11.99 -42.09
CA ILE A 322 -3.07 -12.68 -43.19
C ILE A 322 -4.23 -11.83 -43.72
N LYS A 323 -5.26 -11.62 -42.90
CA LYS A 323 -6.46 -10.85 -43.30
C LYS A 323 -6.58 -9.60 -42.45
N ARG A 324 -6.70 -8.46 -43.11
CA ARG A 324 -7.11 -7.18 -42.52
C ARG A 324 -8.46 -6.81 -43.12
N ASN A 325 -9.47 -6.62 -42.28
CA ASN A 325 -10.85 -6.39 -42.70
C ASN A 325 -11.49 -5.37 -41.77
N TYR A 326 -11.39 -4.09 -42.13
CA TYR A 326 -12.03 -3.02 -41.37
C TYR A 326 -13.49 -2.92 -41.81
N LYS A 327 -14.42 -2.95 -40.84
CA LYS A 327 -15.85 -2.87 -41.12
C LYS A 327 -16.32 -1.42 -41.10
N PRO A 328 -17.34 -1.05 -41.91
CA PRO A 328 -18.00 0.25 -41.80
C PRO A 328 -18.40 0.53 -40.35
N GLY A 329 -18.09 1.73 -39.86
CA GLY A 329 -18.32 2.13 -38.47
C GLY A 329 -17.18 1.78 -37.49
N SER A 330 -16.14 1.06 -37.93
CA SER A 330 -14.91 0.90 -37.14
C SER A 330 -14.11 2.21 -37.12
N PHE A 331 -13.46 2.51 -36.00
CA PHE A 331 -12.57 3.68 -35.86
C PHE A 331 -11.45 3.72 -36.91
N ARG A 332 -11.01 2.55 -37.40
CA ARG A 332 -9.95 2.42 -38.42
C ARG A 332 -10.49 2.23 -39.85
N TYR A 333 -11.80 2.35 -40.03
CA TYR A 333 -12.42 2.29 -41.36
C TYR A 333 -12.21 3.62 -42.05
N ASP A 334 -11.55 3.60 -43.21
CA ASP A 334 -11.43 4.80 -44.04
C ASP A 334 -12.67 4.87 -44.94
N THR A 335 -13.48 5.91 -44.78
CA THR A 335 -14.68 6.07 -45.63
C THR A 335 -14.34 6.49 -47.06
N ALA A 336 -13.12 6.99 -47.30
CA ALA A 336 -12.62 7.31 -48.63
C ALA A 336 -11.93 6.12 -49.31
N ASP A 337 -11.49 5.11 -48.54
CA ASP A 337 -10.89 3.85 -49.02
C ASP A 337 -11.50 2.64 -48.25
N PRO A 338 -12.76 2.27 -48.59
CA PRO A 338 -13.62 1.38 -47.80
C PRO A 338 -13.19 -0.10 -47.71
#